data_AF-A7GZN0-F1
#
_entry.id   AF-A7GZN0-F1
#
_cell.length_a   1.000
_cell.length_b   1.000
_cell.length_c   1.000
_cell.angle_alpha   90.00
_cell.angle_beta   90.00
_cell.angle_gamma   90.00
#
_symmetry.space_group_name_H-M   'P 1'
#
loop_
_entity.id
_entity.type
_entity.pdbx_description
1 polymer ?
#
loop_
_entity_poly.entity_id
_entity_poly.type
_entity_poly.pdbx_seq_one_letter_code
_entity_poly.pdbx_strand_id
1 'polypeptide(L)'
;MKKIIFPFFILAASLSAQNYEDIYLKSGADAVIKAIEKNILSKEYWAKRLDGKDVKYGYYDNEVLLAVVDKTDKKLEVLSYDNGKLERVFDTGVIVGKSGDKLLEGDLKTPVGVYQLTRRFTPSDPYLGPLAFSLSYPNLLDKLAKRNGGGIWIHGYPLDGQRTDELKTKGCVAMENDILMKFDKVIDHKKTLALIYEDVRPQTNASEIAAIISGLFTWKKTWIENDIDSYLKFYDKDFARYDGMSLENFKSMKKSIFARKESKSIAFSNFLITPYPNLKKDKLFRVSFFEDYASATHKFAGQKTLYVKLYGNDMKIFIEE
;
A
#
# COMPACT_ATOMS: atom_id res chain seq x y z
N MET A 1 56.27 -17.77 24.05
CA MET A 1 55.14 -18.13 23.17
C MET A 1 54.46 -16.85 22.70
N LYS A 2 54.83 -16.33 21.52
CA LYS A 2 54.22 -15.12 20.94
C LYS A 2 53.00 -15.57 20.11
N LYS A 3 51.80 -15.17 20.54
CA LYS A 3 50.55 -15.42 19.80
C LYS A 3 50.54 -14.55 18.55
N ILE A 4 50.64 -15.17 17.39
CA ILE A 4 50.44 -14.53 16.09
C ILE A 4 48.94 -14.38 15.91
N ILE A 5 48.44 -13.14 15.94
CA ILE A 5 47.05 -12.81 15.61
C ILE A 5 47.00 -12.64 14.09
N PHE A 6 46.30 -13.56 13.42
CA PHE A 6 45.99 -13.45 11.99
C PHE A 6 44.88 -12.41 11.84
N PRO A 7 45.06 -11.32 11.05
CA PRO A 7 43.96 -10.43 10.76
C PRO A 7 43.00 -11.15 9.80
N PHE A 8 41.80 -11.42 10.27
CA PHE A 8 40.70 -11.92 9.45
C PHE A 8 40.25 -10.77 8.55
N PHE A 9 40.79 -10.72 7.32
CA PHE A 9 40.27 -9.84 6.28
C PHE A 9 38.85 -10.31 5.94
N ILE A 10 37.86 -9.61 6.48
CA ILE A 10 36.48 -9.70 5.99
C ILE A 10 36.51 -9.10 4.58
N LEU A 11 36.57 -9.98 3.58
CA LEU A 11 36.39 -9.62 2.19
C LEU A 11 34.95 -9.12 2.05
N ALA A 12 34.74 -7.80 2.17
CA ALA A 12 33.48 -7.20 1.78
C ALA A 12 33.31 -7.46 0.28
N ALA A 13 32.45 -8.42 -0.07
CA ALA A 13 32.08 -8.71 -1.44
C ALA A 13 31.34 -7.48 -1.99
N SER A 14 32.11 -6.55 -2.57
CA SER A 14 31.58 -5.54 -3.45
C SER A 14 31.05 -6.27 -4.67
N LEU A 15 29.74 -6.47 -4.75
CA LEU A 15 29.08 -6.81 -6.00
C LEU A 15 29.45 -5.72 -7.01
N SER A 16 30.38 -6.04 -7.89
CA SER A 16 30.67 -5.24 -9.08
C SER A 16 29.35 -4.99 -9.80
N ALA A 17 29.03 -3.72 -10.08
CA ALA A 17 27.92 -3.39 -10.96
C ALA A 17 28.10 -4.20 -12.25
N GLN A 18 27.10 -5.03 -12.61
CA GLN A 18 27.14 -5.77 -13.86
C GLN A 18 27.22 -4.75 -15.00
N ASN A 19 28.27 -4.87 -15.83
CA ASN A 19 28.39 -4.09 -17.06
C ASN A 19 27.50 -4.74 -18.12
N TYR A 20 26.35 -4.12 -18.41
CA TYR A 20 25.37 -4.67 -19.34
C TYR A 20 25.83 -4.56 -20.79
N GLU A 21 26.66 -3.56 -21.12
CA GLU A 21 27.29 -3.38 -22.41
C GLU A 21 28.26 -4.54 -22.71
N ASP A 22 29.07 -4.96 -21.72
CA ASP A 22 29.94 -6.13 -21.86
C ASP A 22 29.15 -7.43 -22.06
N ILE A 23 28.04 -7.60 -21.34
CA ILE A 23 27.16 -8.77 -21.50
C ILE A 23 26.52 -8.76 -22.89
N TYR A 24 26.08 -7.60 -23.38
CA TYR A 24 25.52 -7.45 -24.71
C TYR A 24 26.54 -7.82 -25.79
N LEU A 25 27.73 -7.25 -25.74
CA LEU A 25 28.77 -7.47 -26.73
C LEU A 25 29.26 -8.94 -26.76
N LYS A 26 29.30 -9.61 -25.61
CA LYS A 26 29.79 -11.00 -25.50
C LYS A 26 28.72 -12.06 -25.70
N SER A 27 27.47 -11.77 -25.33
CA SER A 27 26.42 -12.80 -25.19
C SER A 27 25.06 -12.38 -25.74
N GLY A 28 24.95 -11.19 -26.34
CA GLY A 28 23.75 -10.69 -27.00
C GLY A 28 22.67 -10.14 -26.06
N ALA A 29 21.60 -9.63 -26.66
CA ALA A 29 20.50 -8.97 -25.96
C ALA A 29 19.79 -9.87 -24.93
N ASP A 30 19.57 -11.14 -25.27
CA ASP A 30 18.89 -12.09 -24.39
C ASP A 30 19.64 -12.32 -23.07
N ALA A 31 20.97 -12.28 -23.09
CA ALA A 31 21.78 -12.39 -21.89
C ALA A 31 21.62 -11.17 -20.98
N VAL A 32 21.50 -9.97 -21.57
CA VAL A 32 21.20 -8.73 -20.82
C VAL A 32 19.83 -8.81 -20.16
N ILE A 33 18.80 -9.24 -20.91
CA ILE A 33 17.44 -9.40 -20.39
C ILE A 33 17.44 -10.37 -19.20
N LYS A 34 18.06 -11.55 -19.35
CA LYS A 34 18.16 -12.54 -18.25
C LYS A 34 18.90 -11.99 -17.03
N ALA A 35 19.95 -11.18 -17.23
CA ALA A 35 20.66 -10.56 -16.11
C ALA A 35 19.78 -9.54 -15.37
N ILE A 36 19.01 -8.72 -16.10
CA ILE A 36 18.05 -7.78 -15.51
C ILE A 36 16.94 -8.54 -14.78
N GLU A 37 16.36 -9.57 -15.39
CA GLU A 37 15.32 -10.40 -14.76
C GLU A 37 15.80 -11.04 -13.47
N LYS A 38 17.04 -11.56 -13.45
CA LYS A 38 17.64 -12.11 -12.22
C LYS A 38 17.66 -11.10 -11.07
N ASN A 39 17.98 -9.83 -11.37
CA ASN A 39 17.98 -8.76 -10.38
C ASN A 39 16.56 -8.41 -9.94
N ILE A 40 15.63 -8.22 -10.88
CA ILE A 40 14.24 -7.86 -10.58
C ILE A 40 13.53 -8.93 -9.74
N LEU A 41 13.91 -10.19 -9.88
CA LEU A 41 13.35 -11.30 -9.09
C LEU A 41 14.04 -11.48 -7.71
N SER A 42 15.18 -10.82 -7.46
CA SER A 42 15.93 -10.97 -6.22
C SER A 42 15.46 -9.98 -5.16
N LYS A 43 15.11 -10.51 -3.98
CA LYS A 43 14.82 -9.70 -2.80
C LYS A 43 16.05 -8.87 -2.39
N GLU A 44 17.25 -9.45 -2.45
CA GLU A 44 18.50 -8.81 -2.05
C GLU A 44 18.80 -7.59 -2.92
N TYR A 45 18.54 -7.69 -4.23
CA TYR A 45 18.66 -6.56 -5.15
C TYR A 45 17.74 -5.41 -4.74
N TRP A 46 16.47 -5.69 -4.45
CA TRP A 46 15.53 -4.66 -3.99
C TRP A 46 15.89 -4.10 -2.62
N ALA A 47 16.31 -4.93 -1.67
CA ALA A 47 16.74 -4.48 -0.36
C ALA A 47 17.91 -3.50 -0.46
N LYS A 48 18.88 -3.77 -1.35
CA LYS A 48 19.98 -2.86 -1.64
C LYS A 48 19.51 -1.57 -2.33
N ARG A 49 18.55 -1.65 -3.24
CA ARG A 49 17.98 -0.47 -3.93
C ARG A 49 17.18 0.44 -2.98
N LEU A 50 16.65 -0.14 -1.90
CA LEU A 50 15.94 0.57 -0.85
C LEU A 50 16.86 1.10 0.25
N ASP A 51 18.16 0.80 0.20
CA ASP A 51 19.11 1.28 1.20
C ASP A 51 19.14 2.82 1.23
N GLY A 52 19.14 3.38 2.44
CA GLY A 52 19.02 4.82 2.67
C GLY A 52 17.65 5.45 2.42
N LYS A 53 16.62 4.69 1.98
CA LYS A 53 15.24 5.19 1.85
C LYS A 53 14.47 4.97 3.16
N ASP A 54 13.77 5.99 3.64
CA ASP A 54 12.81 5.86 4.74
C ASP A 54 11.51 5.24 4.23
N VAL A 55 11.40 3.93 4.34
CA VAL A 55 10.21 3.16 3.93
C VAL A 55 9.27 2.84 5.09
N LYS A 56 9.38 3.55 6.22
CA LYS A 56 8.64 3.23 7.45
C LYS A 56 7.13 3.13 7.26
N TYR A 57 6.56 3.98 6.40
CA TYR A 57 5.14 3.99 6.05
C TYR A 57 4.85 3.53 4.62
N GLY A 58 5.76 2.75 4.04
CA GLY A 58 5.61 2.20 2.69
C GLY A 58 6.65 2.71 1.71
N TYR A 59 6.48 2.28 0.46
CA TYR A 59 7.30 2.69 -0.68
C TYR A 59 6.40 3.21 -1.79
N TYR A 60 6.77 4.34 -2.37
CA TYR A 60 6.00 5.04 -3.37
C TYR A 60 6.93 5.52 -4.49
N ASP A 61 6.60 5.20 -5.74
CA ASP A 61 7.37 5.70 -6.90
C ASP A 61 7.19 7.21 -7.11
N ASN A 62 6.05 7.75 -6.66
CA ASN A 62 5.66 9.15 -6.80
C ASN A 62 5.53 9.80 -5.41
N GLU A 63 5.56 11.13 -5.40
CA GLU A 63 5.27 11.91 -4.20
C GLU A 63 3.87 11.58 -3.65
N VAL A 64 3.79 11.30 -2.35
CA VAL A 64 2.51 11.09 -1.66
C VAL A 64 2.48 11.81 -0.33
N LEU A 65 1.28 12.20 0.11
CA LEU A 65 1.02 12.66 1.46
C LEU A 65 0.31 11.55 2.24
N LEU A 66 0.74 11.33 3.48
CA LEU A 66 0.14 10.35 4.38
C LEU A 66 -0.48 11.10 5.57
N ALA A 67 -1.81 11.15 5.63
CA ALA A 67 -2.54 11.60 6.81
C ALA A 67 -2.67 10.42 7.78
N VAL A 68 -1.73 10.30 8.71
CA VAL A 68 -1.67 9.20 9.67
C VAL A 68 -2.47 9.57 10.91
N VAL A 69 -3.52 8.79 11.19
CA VAL A 69 -4.44 9.02 12.31
C VAL A 69 -4.29 7.91 13.34
N ASP A 70 -3.90 8.30 14.55
CA ASP A 70 -3.89 7.45 15.73
C ASP A 70 -5.22 7.60 16.47
N LYS A 71 -6.04 6.54 16.46
CA LYS A 71 -7.32 6.55 17.18
C LYS A 71 -7.15 6.48 18.69
N THR A 72 -6.07 5.86 19.18
CA THR A 72 -5.82 5.64 20.60
C THR A 72 -5.33 6.93 21.25
N ASP A 73 -4.31 7.55 20.67
CA ASP A 73 -3.73 8.81 21.15
C ASP A 73 -4.51 10.04 20.66
N LYS A 74 -5.48 9.86 19.76
CA LYS A 74 -6.27 10.91 19.13
C LYS A 74 -5.39 12.00 18.49
N LYS A 75 -4.45 11.56 17.65
CA LYS A 75 -3.50 12.44 16.94
C LYS A 75 -3.59 12.22 15.44
N LEU A 76 -3.35 13.30 14.69
CA LEU A 76 -3.13 13.24 13.26
C LEU A 76 -1.76 13.84 12.95
N GLU A 77 -0.97 13.15 12.13
CA GLU A 77 0.24 13.71 11.51
C GLU A 77 0.12 13.62 9.99
N VAL A 78 0.69 14.60 9.27
CA VAL A 78 0.86 14.52 7.82
C VAL A 78 2.33 14.33 7.53
N LEU A 79 2.62 13.26 6.78
CA LEU A 79 3.96 12.93 6.31
C LEU A 79 4.01 13.13 4.80
N SER A 80 4.98 13.92 4.33
CA SER A 80 5.35 13.96 2.93
C SER A 80 6.37 12.86 2.67
N TYR A 81 6.09 12.03 1.65
CA TYR A 81 7.05 11.08 1.12
C TYR A 81 7.42 11.49 -0.29
N ASP A 82 8.70 11.75 -0.51
CA ASP A 82 9.25 12.05 -1.83
C ASP A 82 10.61 11.35 -2.02
N ASN A 83 10.73 10.55 -3.08
CA ASN A 83 11.94 9.83 -3.47
C ASN A 83 12.64 9.04 -2.32
N GLY A 84 11.86 8.49 -1.40
CA GLY A 84 12.40 7.74 -0.25
C GLY A 84 12.85 8.61 0.93
N LYS A 85 12.54 9.91 0.93
CA LYS A 85 12.62 10.75 2.12
C LYS A 85 11.23 10.90 2.71
N LEU A 86 11.15 10.81 4.02
CA LEU A 86 9.91 10.96 4.77
C LEU A 86 10.06 12.17 5.72
N GLU A 87 9.19 13.15 5.57
CA GLU A 87 9.22 14.38 6.36
C GLU A 87 7.85 14.63 6.97
N ARG A 88 7.80 14.87 8.29
CA ARG A 88 6.57 15.33 8.92
C ARG A 88 6.39 16.81 8.61
N VAL A 89 5.27 17.15 7.96
CA VAL A 89 4.94 18.53 7.55
C VAL A 89 3.82 19.14 8.40
N PHE A 90 3.12 18.32 9.20
CA PHE A 90 2.03 18.77 10.07
C PHE A 90 1.75 17.74 11.18
N ASP A 91 1.32 18.21 12.34
CA ASP A 91 0.69 17.38 13.37
C ASP A 91 -0.29 18.17 14.22
N THR A 92 -1.28 17.45 14.78
CA THR A 92 -2.28 18.03 15.67
C THR A 92 -3.01 16.96 16.49
N GLY A 93 -3.72 17.41 17.52
CA GLY A 93 -4.75 16.62 18.21
C GLY A 93 -6.05 16.58 17.40
N VAL A 94 -6.76 15.46 17.48
CA VAL A 94 -8.05 15.25 16.80
C VAL A 94 -9.08 14.63 17.74
N ILE A 95 -10.32 14.57 17.29
CA ILE A 95 -11.37 13.75 17.89
C ILE A 95 -11.79 12.71 16.86
N VAL A 96 -11.97 11.47 17.31
CA VAL A 96 -12.39 10.33 16.47
C VAL A 96 -13.64 9.66 17.04
N GLY A 97 -14.20 8.69 16.32
CA GLY A 97 -15.28 7.84 16.80
C GLY A 97 -14.84 6.85 17.88
N LYS A 98 -15.72 5.90 18.21
CA LYS A 98 -15.46 4.83 19.17
C LYS A 98 -14.30 3.92 18.71
N SER A 99 -13.65 3.28 19.69
CA SER A 99 -12.64 2.24 19.48
C SER A 99 -13.20 1.00 18.78
N GLY A 100 -12.31 0.19 18.23
CA GLY A 100 -12.62 -0.96 17.41
C GLY A 100 -12.91 -0.60 15.96
N ASP A 101 -13.05 -1.63 15.13
CA ASP A 101 -13.19 -1.44 13.69
C ASP A 101 -14.61 -1.05 13.30
N LYS A 102 -14.74 -0.24 12.26
CA LYS A 102 -16.01 0.19 11.71
C LYS A 102 -16.60 -0.92 10.85
N LEU A 103 -17.72 -1.50 11.28
CA LEU A 103 -18.36 -2.65 10.62
C LEU A 103 -19.71 -2.30 10.01
N LEU A 104 -20.48 -1.43 10.68
CA LEU A 104 -21.86 -1.14 10.32
C LEU A 104 -22.13 0.37 10.26
N GLU A 105 -23.13 0.76 9.48
CA GLU A 105 -23.71 2.08 9.53
C GLU A 105 -24.24 2.38 10.95
N GLY A 106 -23.96 3.59 11.45
CA GLY A 106 -24.38 4.00 12.78
C GLY A 106 -23.61 3.40 13.97
N ASP A 107 -22.56 2.59 13.75
CA ASP A 107 -21.76 2.01 14.85
C ASP A 107 -20.87 3.03 15.60
N LEU A 108 -20.83 4.27 15.12
CA LEU A 108 -20.11 5.41 15.68
C LEU A 108 -18.58 5.26 15.71
N LYS A 109 -18.01 4.36 14.89
CA LYS A 109 -16.56 4.09 14.87
C LYS A 109 -15.87 4.76 13.70
N THR A 110 -14.64 5.21 13.94
CA THR A 110 -13.72 5.58 12.85
C THR A 110 -13.07 4.30 12.31
N PRO A 111 -13.06 4.06 10.99
CA PRO A 111 -12.54 2.84 10.42
C PRO A 111 -11.03 2.69 10.63
N VAL A 112 -10.54 1.45 10.68
CA VAL A 112 -9.11 1.13 10.66
C VAL A 112 -8.74 0.63 9.27
N GLY A 113 -7.75 1.28 8.63
CA GLY A 113 -7.33 0.93 7.28
C GLY A 113 -6.62 2.05 6.54
N VAL A 114 -6.50 1.88 5.22
CA VAL A 114 -5.95 2.87 4.29
C VAL A 114 -7.05 3.37 3.38
N TYR A 115 -7.21 4.69 3.31
CA TYR A 115 -8.26 5.38 2.54
C TYR A 115 -7.67 6.49 1.69
N GLN A 116 -8.30 6.81 0.56
CA GLN A 116 -7.98 8.00 -0.21
C GLN A 116 -8.85 9.17 0.24
N LEU A 117 -8.32 10.40 0.14
CA LEU A 117 -9.15 11.59 0.24
C LEU A 117 -9.81 11.86 -1.12
N THR A 118 -11.10 11.55 -1.24
CA THR A 118 -11.79 11.58 -2.54
C THR A 118 -12.15 12.99 -3.01
N ARG A 119 -12.38 13.92 -2.07
CA ARG A 119 -12.65 15.33 -2.37
C ARG A 119 -12.46 16.23 -1.16
N ARG A 120 -12.14 17.49 -1.43
CA ARG A 120 -12.27 18.64 -0.51
C ARG A 120 -13.57 19.38 -0.83
N PHE A 121 -14.37 19.75 0.18
CA PHE A 121 -15.63 20.48 -0.02
C PHE A 121 -16.03 21.28 1.22
N THR A 122 -16.95 22.23 1.07
CA THR A 122 -17.60 22.90 2.20
C THR A 122 -18.86 22.11 2.58
N PRO A 123 -18.97 21.58 3.81
CA PRO A 123 -20.17 20.86 4.24
C PRO A 123 -21.36 21.81 4.32
N SER A 124 -22.56 21.31 4.02
CA SER A 124 -23.80 22.08 4.17
C SER A 124 -24.23 22.24 5.62
N ASP A 125 -23.78 21.34 6.50
CA ASP A 125 -24.03 21.37 7.93
C ASP A 125 -22.93 22.19 8.64
N PRO A 126 -23.27 23.36 9.24
CA PRO A 126 -22.32 24.19 9.98
C PRO A 126 -21.64 23.49 11.17
N TYR A 127 -22.22 22.38 11.67
CA TYR A 127 -21.62 21.56 12.73
C TYR A 127 -20.26 20.97 12.31
N LEU A 128 -20.03 20.82 11.02
CA LEU A 128 -18.83 20.19 10.46
C LEU A 128 -17.71 21.19 10.13
N GLY A 129 -17.90 22.45 10.49
CA GLY A 129 -16.90 23.50 10.32
C GLY A 129 -16.79 24.02 8.88
N PRO A 130 -15.71 24.76 8.57
CA PRO A 130 -15.62 25.53 7.32
C PRO A 130 -15.36 24.67 6.07
N LEU A 131 -14.81 23.47 6.23
CA LEU A 131 -14.53 22.53 5.15
C LEU A 131 -14.44 21.09 5.66
N ALA A 132 -14.43 20.14 4.73
CA ALA A 132 -14.23 18.73 4.99
C ALA A 132 -13.50 18.01 3.84
N PHE A 133 -12.83 16.92 4.18
CA PHE A 133 -12.24 15.97 3.23
C PHE A 133 -12.93 14.63 3.37
N SER A 134 -13.49 14.12 2.27
CA SER A 134 -14.16 12.82 2.29
C SER A 134 -13.17 11.67 2.17
N LEU A 135 -13.29 10.64 3.01
CA LEU A 135 -12.54 9.39 2.84
C LEU A 135 -13.23 8.47 1.83
N SER A 136 -12.46 7.55 1.25
CA SER A 136 -12.95 6.47 0.39
C SER A 136 -13.52 5.27 1.18
N TYR A 137 -14.04 5.49 2.38
CA TYR A 137 -14.71 4.43 3.15
C TYR A 137 -16.16 4.23 2.65
N PRO A 138 -16.62 2.98 2.46
CA PRO A 138 -15.86 1.73 2.56
C PRO A 138 -14.95 1.52 1.33
N ASN A 139 -13.70 1.10 1.55
CA ASN A 139 -12.80 0.73 0.46
C ASN A 139 -13.11 -0.71 -0.05
N LEU A 140 -12.32 -1.24 -0.99
CA LEU A 140 -12.58 -2.57 -1.54
C LEU A 140 -12.54 -3.68 -0.48
N LEU A 141 -11.55 -3.63 0.43
CA LEU A 141 -11.44 -4.59 1.54
C LEU A 141 -12.64 -4.50 2.48
N ASP A 142 -13.11 -3.28 2.77
CA ASP A 142 -14.31 -3.07 3.59
C ASP A 142 -15.57 -3.66 2.92
N LYS A 143 -15.74 -3.42 1.62
CA LYS A 143 -16.89 -3.90 0.83
C LYS A 143 -16.91 -5.43 0.75
N LEU A 144 -15.77 -6.06 0.45
CA LEU A 144 -15.68 -7.53 0.41
C LEU A 144 -15.87 -8.15 1.80
N ALA A 145 -15.49 -7.45 2.86
CA ALA A 145 -15.81 -7.82 4.24
C ALA A 145 -17.27 -7.50 4.66
N LYS A 146 -18.12 -7.09 3.71
CA LYS A 146 -19.54 -6.73 3.92
C LYS A 146 -19.75 -5.62 4.95
N ARG A 147 -18.75 -4.73 5.12
CA ARG A 147 -18.88 -3.52 5.95
C ARG A 147 -19.68 -2.46 5.19
N ASN A 148 -20.46 -1.67 5.91
CA ASN A 148 -21.33 -0.65 5.32
C ASN A 148 -21.33 0.68 6.09
N GLY A 149 -22.16 1.62 5.62
CA GLY A 149 -22.15 3.02 6.02
C GLY A 149 -21.27 3.87 5.10
N GLY A 150 -21.12 5.14 5.47
CA GLY A 150 -20.37 6.12 4.68
C GLY A 150 -20.19 7.42 5.46
N GLY A 151 -19.87 8.50 4.75
CA GLY A 151 -19.78 9.84 5.36
C GLY A 151 -18.64 9.98 6.38
N ILE A 152 -17.54 9.23 6.21
CA ILE A 152 -16.36 9.36 7.07
C ILE A 152 -15.47 10.47 6.53
N TRP A 153 -15.41 11.58 7.24
CA TRP A 153 -14.72 12.79 6.79
C TRP A 153 -13.65 13.24 7.79
N ILE A 154 -12.65 13.97 7.30
CA ILE A 154 -11.78 14.83 8.11
C ILE A 154 -12.39 16.24 8.06
N HIS A 155 -12.83 16.80 9.18
CA HIS A 155 -13.59 18.07 9.20
C HIS A 155 -13.30 18.93 10.44
N GLY A 156 -13.97 20.08 10.52
CA GLY A 156 -13.79 21.08 11.57
C GLY A 156 -14.72 20.92 12.77
N TYR A 157 -14.74 21.92 13.63
CA TYR A 157 -15.70 22.05 14.73
C TYR A 157 -16.88 22.96 14.34
N PRO A 158 -18.01 22.89 15.06
CA PRO A 158 -19.18 23.71 14.77
C PRO A 158 -18.84 25.20 14.67
N LEU A 159 -19.37 25.88 13.66
CA LEU A 159 -19.08 27.30 13.41
C LEU A 159 -19.64 28.23 14.51
N ASP A 160 -20.67 27.79 15.22
CA ASP A 160 -21.27 28.48 16.36
C ASP A 160 -20.59 28.16 17.70
N GLY A 161 -19.56 27.30 17.68
CA GLY A 161 -18.84 26.82 18.85
C GLY A 161 -19.59 25.77 19.69
N GLN A 162 -20.82 25.40 19.33
CA GLN A 162 -21.64 24.49 20.14
C GLN A 162 -21.41 23.03 19.74
N ARG A 163 -20.39 22.42 20.33
CA ARG A 163 -20.12 20.99 20.12
C ARG A 163 -20.91 20.14 21.11
N THR A 164 -21.78 19.27 20.59
CA THR A 164 -22.64 18.40 21.43
C THR A 164 -21.89 17.23 22.08
N ASP A 165 -20.77 16.79 21.50
CA ASP A 165 -19.90 15.75 22.07
C ASP A 165 -18.43 16.16 21.88
N GLU A 166 -17.81 16.63 22.96
CA GLU A 166 -16.43 17.11 22.98
C GLU A 166 -15.39 15.98 22.96
N LEU A 167 -15.80 14.74 23.19
CA LEU A 167 -14.87 13.62 23.36
C LEU A 167 -14.81 12.72 22.14
N LYS A 168 -15.88 12.66 21.34
CA LYS A 168 -16.04 11.73 20.22
C LYS A 168 -16.78 12.34 19.02
N THR A 169 -16.61 11.70 17.86
CA THR A 169 -17.46 11.90 16.68
C THR A 169 -18.37 10.68 16.48
N LYS A 170 -19.21 10.71 15.43
CA LYS A 170 -19.95 9.53 14.95
C LYS A 170 -19.15 8.67 13.95
N GLY A 171 -17.84 8.87 13.86
CA GLY A 171 -16.93 8.12 12.97
C GLY A 171 -15.97 9.00 12.17
N CYS A 172 -16.23 10.29 12.04
CA CYS A 172 -15.33 11.26 11.42
C CYS A 172 -14.06 11.51 12.24
N VAL A 173 -13.08 12.16 11.62
CA VAL A 173 -11.90 12.75 12.29
C VAL A 173 -12.12 14.26 12.34
N ALA A 174 -12.18 14.85 13.52
CA ALA A 174 -12.45 16.27 13.69
C ALA A 174 -11.28 16.99 14.35
N MET A 175 -10.98 18.20 13.90
CA MET A 175 -9.98 19.10 14.51
C MET A 175 -10.53 20.53 14.61
N GLU A 176 -9.86 21.39 15.38
CA GLU A 176 -10.24 22.80 15.49
C GLU A 176 -10.20 23.50 14.13
N ASN A 177 -11.02 24.53 13.96
CA ASN A 177 -11.23 25.17 12.65
C ASN A 177 -9.96 25.88 12.14
N ASP A 178 -9.21 26.57 12.99
CA ASP A 178 -7.96 27.22 12.59
C ASP A 178 -6.87 26.19 12.21
N ILE A 179 -6.82 25.07 12.93
CA ILE A 179 -5.97 23.92 12.66
C ILE A 179 -6.36 23.27 11.33
N LEU A 180 -7.66 23.09 11.07
CA LEU A 180 -8.15 22.57 9.80
C LEU A 180 -7.74 23.47 8.62
N MET A 181 -7.79 24.79 8.79
CA MET A 181 -7.32 25.72 7.77
C MET A 181 -5.80 25.64 7.54
N LYS A 182 -5.01 25.23 8.54
CA LYS A 182 -3.58 24.93 8.38
C LYS A 182 -3.37 23.59 7.67
N PHE A 183 -4.14 22.56 8.06
CA PHE A 183 -4.16 21.25 7.39
C PHE A 183 -4.49 21.38 5.90
N ASP A 184 -5.49 22.20 5.56
CA ASP A 184 -5.91 22.47 4.17
C ASP A 184 -4.79 23.02 3.28
N LYS A 185 -3.84 23.77 3.86
CA LYS A 185 -2.71 24.36 3.13
C LYS A 185 -1.59 23.36 2.83
N VAL A 186 -1.48 22.30 3.62
CA VAL A 186 -0.41 21.30 3.48
C VAL A 186 -0.89 20.02 2.78
N ILE A 187 -2.20 19.81 2.72
CA ILE A 187 -2.80 18.61 2.16
C ILE A 187 -3.19 18.82 0.69
N ASP A 188 -2.96 17.80 -0.14
CA ASP A 188 -3.60 17.70 -1.45
C ASP A 188 -4.36 16.37 -1.51
N HIS A 189 -5.69 16.46 -1.51
CA HIS A 189 -6.56 15.29 -1.49
C HIS A 189 -6.26 14.29 -2.62
N LYS A 190 -5.79 14.75 -3.80
CA LYS A 190 -5.51 13.88 -4.95
C LYS A 190 -4.32 12.96 -4.75
N LYS A 191 -3.35 13.35 -3.92
CA LYS A 191 -2.13 12.57 -3.60
C LYS A 191 -2.07 12.11 -2.15
N THR A 192 -3.18 12.20 -1.40
CA THR A 192 -3.22 11.87 0.03
C THR A 192 -3.83 10.51 0.30
N LEU A 193 -3.11 9.69 1.08
CA LEU A 193 -3.66 8.50 1.73
C LEU A 193 -3.86 8.78 3.23
N ALA A 194 -5.07 8.52 3.74
CA ALA A 194 -5.35 8.47 5.16
C ALA A 194 -5.04 7.06 5.69
N LEU A 195 -4.04 6.95 6.57
CA LEU A 195 -3.70 5.72 7.30
C LEU A 195 -4.28 5.82 8.71
N ILE A 196 -5.37 5.11 8.99
CA ILE A 196 -6.03 5.16 10.29
C ILE A 196 -5.77 3.86 11.03
N TYR A 197 -5.20 3.96 12.23
CA TYR A 197 -4.88 2.80 13.05
C TYR A 197 -5.36 2.94 14.49
N GLU A 198 -5.36 1.82 15.20
CA GLU A 198 -5.67 1.72 16.62
C GLU A 198 -4.59 0.84 17.27
N ASP A 199 -4.05 1.30 18.39
CA ASP A 199 -3.01 0.68 19.23
C ASP A 199 -1.64 0.47 18.57
N VAL A 200 -1.59 -0.22 17.43
CA VAL A 200 -0.33 -0.57 16.75
C VAL A 200 -0.19 0.27 15.49
N ARG A 201 0.80 1.15 15.53
CA ARG A 201 1.18 1.97 14.38
C ARG A 201 1.63 1.09 13.20
N PRO A 202 1.06 1.25 11.99
CA PRO A 202 1.44 0.47 10.84
C PRO A 202 2.83 0.90 10.37
N GLN A 203 3.80 0.02 10.52
CA GLN A 203 5.17 0.25 10.08
C GLN A 203 5.70 -0.93 9.28
N THR A 204 6.62 -0.62 8.37
CA THR A 204 7.33 -1.59 7.55
C THR A 204 8.81 -1.23 7.45
N ASN A 205 9.58 -2.07 6.74
CA ASN A 205 11.02 -1.91 6.56
C ASN A 205 11.44 -2.35 5.15
N ALA A 206 12.68 -2.04 4.78
CA ALA A 206 13.21 -2.31 3.44
C ALA A 206 13.17 -3.80 3.06
N SER A 207 13.35 -4.71 4.03
CA SER A 207 13.27 -6.16 3.77
C SER A 207 11.85 -6.62 3.44
N GLU A 208 10.83 -6.10 4.14
CA GLU A 208 9.42 -6.41 3.85
C GLU A 208 8.99 -5.84 2.49
N ILE A 209 9.33 -4.57 2.20
CA ILE A 209 9.04 -3.96 0.89
C ILE A 209 9.76 -4.70 -0.24
N ALA A 210 11.04 -5.05 -0.04
CA ALA A 210 11.80 -5.83 -1.02
C ALA A 210 11.15 -7.18 -1.30
N ALA A 211 10.66 -7.88 -0.27
CA ALA A 211 9.96 -9.16 -0.43
C ALA A 211 8.67 -9.02 -1.24
N ILE A 212 7.90 -7.94 -1.00
CA ILE A 212 6.68 -7.64 -1.77
C ILE A 212 7.03 -7.36 -3.24
N ILE A 213 8.02 -6.52 -3.50
CA ILE A 213 8.41 -6.16 -4.88
C ILE A 213 8.92 -7.41 -5.62
N SER A 214 9.85 -8.18 -5.04
CA SER A 214 10.35 -9.41 -5.66
C SER A 214 9.24 -10.45 -5.87
N GLY A 215 8.32 -10.54 -4.89
CA GLY A 215 7.14 -11.41 -5.00
C GLY A 215 6.22 -11.01 -6.14
N LEU A 216 5.96 -9.71 -6.30
CA LEU A 216 5.14 -9.16 -7.39
C LEU A 216 5.74 -9.45 -8.77
N PHE A 217 7.06 -9.27 -8.93
CA PHE A 217 7.73 -9.58 -10.20
C PHE A 217 7.84 -11.08 -10.47
N THR A 218 7.95 -11.92 -9.43
CA THR A 218 7.89 -13.37 -9.58
C THR A 218 6.49 -13.82 -10.01
N TRP A 219 5.44 -13.25 -9.41
CA TRP A 219 4.05 -13.47 -9.82
C TRP A 219 3.79 -13.02 -11.27
N LYS A 220 4.32 -11.86 -11.66
CA LYS A 220 4.27 -11.39 -13.06
C LYS A 220 4.93 -12.38 -14.02
N LYS A 221 6.13 -12.88 -13.66
CA LYS A 221 6.88 -13.82 -14.48
C LYS A 221 6.09 -15.10 -14.74
N THR A 222 5.55 -15.72 -13.68
CA THR A 222 4.74 -16.95 -13.84
C THR A 222 3.50 -16.72 -14.69
N TRP A 223 2.93 -15.52 -14.64
CA TRP A 223 1.81 -15.13 -15.51
C TRP A 223 2.21 -14.99 -16.98
N ILE A 224 3.35 -14.35 -17.28
CA ILE A 224 3.89 -14.25 -18.65
C ILE A 224 4.18 -15.65 -19.20
N GLU A 225 4.84 -16.50 -18.42
CA GLU A 225 5.29 -17.84 -18.80
C GLU A 225 4.15 -18.88 -18.90
N ASN A 226 2.90 -18.52 -18.56
CA ASN A 226 1.78 -19.47 -18.44
C ASN A 226 2.03 -20.59 -17.41
N ASP A 227 2.86 -20.37 -16.39
CA ASP A 227 3.05 -21.32 -15.29
C ASP A 227 1.91 -21.17 -14.27
N ILE A 228 0.82 -21.90 -14.52
CA ILE A 228 -0.39 -21.83 -13.69
C ILE A 228 -0.15 -22.32 -12.26
N ASP A 229 0.68 -23.36 -12.07
CA ASP A 229 0.88 -23.96 -10.75
C ASP A 229 1.69 -23.04 -9.85
N SER A 230 2.71 -22.37 -10.37
CA SER A 230 3.45 -21.35 -9.62
C SER A 230 2.66 -20.05 -9.46
N TYR A 231 1.89 -19.63 -10.47
CA TYR A 231 1.01 -18.46 -10.38
C TYR A 231 -0.01 -18.59 -9.26
N LEU A 232 -0.70 -19.74 -9.17
CA LEU A 232 -1.73 -19.97 -8.15
C LEU A 232 -1.19 -20.06 -6.72
N LYS A 233 0.12 -20.29 -6.52
CA LYS A 233 0.75 -20.26 -5.19
C LYS A 233 0.78 -18.87 -4.58
N PHE A 234 0.67 -17.80 -5.38
CA PHE A 234 0.64 -16.42 -4.87
C PHE A 234 -0.70 -16.06 -4.23
N TYR A 235 -1.73 -16.89 -4.35
CA TYR A 235 -3.07 -16.58 -3.85
C TYR A 235 -3.28 -17.18 -2.46
N ASP A 236 -3.70 -16.34 -1.52
CA ASP A 236 -4.03 -16.75 -0.15
C ASP A 236 -5.30 -17.59 -0.12
N LYS A 237 -5.44 -18.44 0.90
CA LYS A 237 -6.66 -19.24 1.11
C LYS A 237 -7.91 -18.38 1.33
N ASP A 238 -7.76 -17.17 1.87
CA ASP A 238 -8.87 -16.25 2.14
C ASP A 238 -9.13 -15.31 0.94
N PHE A 239 -8.68 -15.67 -0.27
CA PHE A 239 -8.79 -14.83 -1.45
C PHE A 239 -10.23 -14.58 -1.87
N ALA A 240 -10.52 -13.32 -2.20
CA ALA A 240 -11.69 -12.90 -2.96
C ALA A 240 -11.29 -11.87 -4.03
N ARG A 241 -11.80 -12.03 -5.25
CA ARG A 241 -11.65 -10.99 -6.29
C ARG A 241 -12.57 -9.80 -6.00
N TYR A 242 -12.33 -8.65 -6.62
CA TYR A 242 -13.14 -7.44 -6.43
C TYR A 242 -14.66 -7.63 -6.61
N ASP A 243 -15.08 -8.58 -7.44
CA ASP A 243 -16.48 -8.92 -7.71
C ASP A 243 -17.04 -10.02 -6.79
N GLY A 244 -16.28 -10.43 -5.78
CA GLY A 244 -16.66 -11.49 -4.85
C GLY A 244 -16.37 -12.91 -5.33
N MET A 245 -15.71 -13.08 -6.48
CA MET A 245 -15.32 -14.42 -6.95
C MET A 245 -14.40 -15.12 -5.92
N SER A 246 -14.77 -16.33 -5.53
CA SER A 246 -13.99 -17.17 -4.61
C SER A 246 -12.70 -17.69 -5.24
N LEU A 247 -11.75 -18.11 -4.40
CA LEU A 247 -10.50 -18.72 -4.83
C LEU A 247 -10.70 -19.94 -5.75
N GLU A 248 -11.67 -20.79 -5.48
CA GLU A 248 -11.92 -22.01 -6.28
C GLU A 248 -12.36 -21.66 -7.70
N ASN A 249 -13.32 -20.75 -7.83
CA ASN A 249 -13.82 -20.28 -9.12
C ASN A 249 -12.72 -19.52 -9.87
N PHE A 250 -11.94 -18.70 -9.16
CA PHE A 250 -10.80 -17.99 -9.73
C PHE A 250 -9.73 -18.95 -10.26
N LYS A 251 -9.38 -19.99 -9.51
CA LYS A 251 -8.44 -21.04 -9.93
C LYS A 251 -8.93 -21.76 -11.19
N SER A 252 -10.21 -22.13 -11.23
CA SER A 252 -10.83 -22.78 -12.39
C SER A 252 -10.73 -21.89 -13.64
N MET A 253 -11.16 -20.63 -13.51
CA MET A 253 -11.09 -19.63 -14.59
C MET A 253 -9.65 -19.43 -15.09
N LYS A 254 -8.68 -19.23 -14.18
CA LYS A 254 -7.28 -18.99 -14.56
C LYS A 254 -6.64 -20.21 -15.21
N LYS A 255 -6.98 -21.44 -14.79
CA LYS A 255 -6.54 -22.67 -15.46
C LYS A 255 -7.01 -22.71 -16.91
N SER A 256 -8.28 -22.40 -17.18
CA SER A 256 -8.81 -22.33 -18.55
C SER A 256 -8.14 -21.25 -19.39
N ILE A 257 -7.79 -20.10 -18.81
CA ILE A 257 -7.08 -19.01 -19.49
C ILE A 257 -5.64 -19.42 -19.83
N PHE A 258 -4.89 -19.98 -18.86
CA PHE A 258 -3.49 -20.36 -19.04
C PHE A 258 -3.33 -21.55 -20.01
N ALA A 259 -4.32 -22.45 -20.09
CA ALA A 259 -4.33 -23.55 -21.04
C ALA A 259 -4.27 -23.10 -22.51
N ARG A 260 -4.68 -21.85 -22.81
CA ARG A 260 -4.58 -21.27 -24.16
C ARG A 260 -3.15 -20.95 -24.59
N LYS A 261 -2.22 -20.88 -23.63
CA LYS A 261 -0.79 -20.57 -23.86
C LYS A 261 -0.57 -19.31 -24.68
N GLU A 262 -1.43 -18.30 -24.49
CA GLU A 262 -1.29 -17.02 -25.19
C GLU A 262 0.01 -16.33 -24.78
N SER A 263 0.69 -15.75 -25.77
CA SER A 263 1.77 -14.80 -25.53
C SER A 263 1.21 -13.55 -24.87
N LYS A 264 1.90 -13.05 -23.85
CA LYS A 264 1.48 -11.91 -23.04
C LYS A 264 2.63 -10.91 -22.94
N SER A 265 2.30 -9.64 -23.13
CA SER A 265 3.11 -8.52 -22.68
C SER A 265 2.48 -7.98 -21.40
N ILE A 266 3.28 -7.83 -20.35
CA ILE A 266 2.82 -7.26 -19.08
C ILE A 266 3.89 -6.28 -18.61
N ALA A 267 3.52 -5.04 -18.32
CA ALA A 267 4.38 -4.02 -17.74
C ALA A 267 3.70 -3.43 -16.49
N PHE A 268 4.50 -3.23 -15.44
CA PHE A 268 4.04 -2.61 -14.19
C PHE A 268 4.85 -1.34 -13.95
N SER A 269 4.18 -0.29 -13.49
CA SER A 269 4.79 1.00 -13.17
C SER A 269 4.01 1.70 -12.05
N ASN A 270 4.56 2.78 -11.49
CA ASN A 270 3.89 3.60 -10.47
C ASN A 270 3.45 2.81 -9.22
N PHE A 271 4.40 2.15 -8.57
CA PHE A 271 4.15 1.35 -7.37
C PHE A 271 3.85 2.24 -6.15
N LEU A 272 2.77 1.92 -5.44
CA LEU A 272 2.40 2.44 -4.13
C LEU A 272 2.17 1.23 -3.21
N ILE A 273 3.11 0.97 -2.31
CA ILE A 273 3.11 -0.15 -1.38
C ILE A 273 2.93 0.41 0.03
N THR A 274 1.72 0.31 0.57
CA THR A 274 1.35 0.90 1.86
C THR A 274 1.06 -0.21 2.88
N PRO A 275 1.68 -0.19 4.09
CA PRO A 275 1.28 -1.10 5.16
C PRO A 275 -0.18 -0.82 5.56
N TYR A 276 -0.99 -1.87 5.65
CA TYR A 276 -2.42 -1.77 5.92
C TYR A 276 -2.73 -2.07 7.39
N PRO A 277 -3.06 -1.06 8.21
CA PRO A 277 -3.38 -1.28 9.62
C PRO A 277 -4.63 -2.14 9.78
N ASN A 278 -4.61 -3.01 10.78
CA ASN A 278 -5.72 -3.90 11.11
C ASN A 278 -5.63 -4.31 12.59
N LEU A 279 -6.78 -4.58 13.21
CA LEU A 279 -6.83 -4.93 14.63
C LEU A 279 -6.24 -6.32 14.95
N LYS A 280 -6.14 -7.20 13.95
CA LYS A 280 -5.54 -8.53 14.10
C LYS A 280 -4.01 -8.49 14.13
N LYS A 281 -3.41 -7.34 13.81
CA LYS A 281 -1.95 -7.13 13.73
C LYS A 281 -1.29 -8.03 12.68
N ASP A 282 -2.05 -8.46 11.68
CA ASP A 282 -1.53 -9.18 10.53
C ASP A 282 -0.63 -8.25 9.69
N LYS A 283 0.41 -8.79 9.06
CA LYS A 283 1.27 -8.06 8.12
C LYS A 283 0.58 -7.91 6.77
N LEU A 284 -0.33 -6.95 6.71
CA LEU A 284 -1.12 -6.63 5.51
C LEU A 284 -0.54 -5.44 4.79
N PHE A 285 -0.64 -5.43 3.46
CA PHE A 285 -0.25 -4.31 2.62
C PHE A 285 -1.28 -4.08 1.51
N ARG A 286 -1.49 -2.81 1.17
CA ARG A 286 -2.17 -2.39 -0.05
C ARG A 286 -1.09 -2.07 -1.09
N VAL A 287 -1.08 -2.80 -2.19
CA VAL A 287 -0.13 -2.68 -3.29
C VAL A 287 -0.88 -2.19 -4.52
N SER A 288 -0.62 -0.97 -4.94
CA SER A 288 -1.27 -0.37 -6.11
C SER A 288 -0.22 -0.01 -7.16
N PHE A 289 -0.51 -0.27 -8.43
CA PHE A 289 0.39 0.00 -9.55
C PHE A 289 -0.40 0.14 -10.85
N PHE A 290 0.19 0.78 -11.86
CA PHE A 290 -0.36 0.80 -13.20
C PHE A 290 0.08 -0.46 -13.95
N GLU A 291 -0.88 -1.23 -14.47
CA GLU A 291 -0.66 -2.40 -15.31
C GLU A 291 -0.97 -2.04 -16.77
N ASP A 292 -0.01 -2.32 -17.65
CA ASP A 292 -0.21 -2.38 -19.10
C ASP A 292 -0.07 -3.84 -19.53
N TYR A 293 -1.19 -4.42 -19.94
CA TYR A 293 -1.36 -5.81 -20.31
C TYR A 293 -1.86 -5.92 -21.74
N ALA A 294 -1.23 -6.81 -22.51
CA ALA A 294 -1.71 -7.21 -23.82
C ALA A 294 -1.49 -8.70 -24.07
N SER A 295 -2.52 -9.36 -24.59
CA SER A 295 -2.46 -10.67 -25.24
C SER A 295 -3.12 -10.60 -26.62
N ALA A 296 -3.19 -11.73 -27.33
CA ALA A 296 -3.90 -11.82 -28.59
C ALA A 296 -5.41 -11.53 -28.45
N THR A 297 -6.00 -11.82 -27.29
CA THR A 297 -7.46 -11.76 -27.08
C THR A 297 -7.91 -10.67 -26.10
N HIS A 298 -6.99 -10.06 -25.37
CA HIS A 298 -7.33 -9.08 -24.34
C HIS A 298 -6.26 -7.99 -24.18
N LYS A 299 -6.70 -6.77 -23.88
CA LYS A 299 -5.85 -5.64 -23.53
C LYS A 299 -6.42 -4.93 -22.31
N PHE A 300 -5.55 -4.50 -21.42
CA PHE A 300 -5.89 -3.72 -20.24
C PHE A 300 -4.78 -2.73 -19.95
N ALA A 301 -5.13 -1.48 -19.71
CA ALA A 301 -4.20 -0.45 -19.26
C ALA A 301 -4.89 0.36 -18.16
N GLY A 302 -4.43 0.23 -16.92
CA GLY A 302 -5.13 0.85 -15.80
C GLY A 302 -4.49 0.60 -14.44
N GLN A 303 -5.07 1.24 -13.43
CA GLN A 303 -4.66 1.03 -12.05
C GLN A 303 -5.13 -0.34 -11.57
N LYS A 304 -4.20 -1.09 -11.00
CA LYS A 304 -4.42 -2.36 -10.32
C LYS A 304 -4.22 -2.18 -8.82
N THR A 305 -5.04 -2.84 -8.02
CA THR A 305 -4.86 -2.86 -6.56
C THR A 305 -4.91 -4.28 -6.05
N LEU A 306 -3.85 -4.67 -5.33
CA LEU A 306 -3.78 -5.92 -4.60
C LEU A 306 -3.79 -5.61 -3.10
N TYR A 307 -4.49 -6.45 -2.34
CA TYR A 307 -4.24 -6.55 -0.90
C TYR A 307 -3.49 -7.85 -0.65
N VAL A 308 -2.35 -7.73 0.02
CA VAL A 308 -1.44 -8.85 0.24
C VAL A 308 -1.17 -9.07 1.72
N LYS A 309 -1.04 -10.34 2.10
CA LYS A 309 -0.48 -10.78 3.38
C LYS A 309 0.98 -11.13 3.16
N LEU A 310 1.84 -10.77 4.10
CA LEU A 310 3.26 -11.13 4.07
C LEU A 310 3.56 -12.17 5.17
N TYR A 311 3.89 -13.39 4.75
CA TYR A 311 4.27 -14.50 5.64
C TYR A 311 5.79 -14.68 5.60
N GLY A 312 6.50 -13.98 6.49
CA GLY A 312 7.96 -13.91 6.40
C GLY A 312 8.39 -13.19 5.12
N ASN A 313 8.86 -13.94 4.12
CA ASN A 313 9.19 -13.41 2.80
C ASN A 313 8.13 -13.74 1.73
N ASP A 314 7.11 -14.52 2.07
CA ASP A 314 6.12 -15.00 1.12
C ASP A 314 4.95 -14.01 1.01
N MET A 315 4.87 -13.31 -0.11
CA MET A 315 3.73 -12.46 -0.46
C MET A 315 2.56 -13.33 -0.94
N LYS A 316 1.39 -13.18 -0.31
CA LYS A 316 0.13 -13.82 -0.72
C LYS A 316 -0.96 -12.79 -0.98
N ILE A 317 -1.55 -12.82 -2.17
CA ILE A 317 -2.67 -11.99 -2.60
C ILE A 317 -3.96 -12.54 -2.03
N PHE A 318 -4.68 -11.74 -1.24
CA PHE A 318 -6.00 -12.12 -0.72
C PHE A 318 -7.13 -11.24 -1.28
N ILE A 319 -6.82 -10.12 -1.93
CA ILE A 319 -7.77 -9.38 -2.78
C ILE A 319 -7.05 -8.92 -4.04
N GLU A 320 -7.69 -9.10 -5.20
CA GLU A 320 -7.24 -8.59 -6.51
C GLU A 320 -8.39 -7.79 -7.16
N GLU A 321 -8.10 -6.53 -7.48
CA GLU A 321 -8.91 -5.63 -8.31
C GLU A 321 -8.39 -5.60 -9.75
#